data_AF-A0A0B2JXD2-F1
#
_entry.id   AF-A0A0B2JXD2-F1
#
_cell.length_a   1.000
_cell.length_b   1.000
_cell.length_c   1.000
_cell.angle_alpha   90.00
_cell.angle_beta   90.00
_cell.angle_gamma   90.00
#
_symmetry.space_group_name_H-M   'P 1'
#
loop_
_entity.id
_entity.type
_entity.pdbx_description
1 polymer ?
#
loop_
_entity_poly.entity_id
_entity_poly.type
_entity_poly.pdbx_seq_one_letter_code
_entity_poly.pdbx_strand_id
1 'polypeptide(L)'
;MAQYCHKCGNKIDEEAVFCPKCGAKVASTAAAGWTCSSCGANNDENDSFCSKCGTAKNSVPAVRNVSMVSTKPFPPENYDYNDEELTGFQAWLAEGNNKRLLIIGVVLTLIVGIASFLFFRGMSEDDYLKNYGAVSRTLSESHDMLVNNVTMSSVKEEQVGQLKKDLEQEKQEVDALAETFAGMKPFRNYEKQHKDVIELLQKESAVFDSVITICSNPIAPDNDALLEKVKNDTEAIKTLSADISVPNTSLTTASDITMLYQHLQNIVTEQRKINKEKMEKLEAMKKFFNAMDDAIQKYDTSKTDMHQLLQTARKGDMLWMDYFRQLDNVKSTRQGVKNKVSSISAPAGTEALRSELIDILSESIRYCEQMRIAANLQFRDYYVSAGRVEQKAKEMDPQIQASYDNFMGKYKAEKERLMDVKNL
;
A
#
# COMPACT_ATOMS: atom_id res chain seq x y z
N MET A 1 -2.19 -27.68 25.16
CA MET A 1 -1.57 -26.33 25.25
C MET A 1 -2.56 -25.37 24.63
N ALA A 2 -2.81 -24.18 25.21
CA ALA A 2 -3.80 -23.25 24.66
C ALA A 2 -3.50 -22.93 23.17
N GLN A 3 -4.42 -23.29 22.27
CA GLN A 3 -4.31 -22.99 20.84
C GLN A 3 -4.86 -21.59 20.58
N TYR A 4 -4.23 -20.86 19.65
CA TYR A 4 -4.64 -19.51 19.27
C TYR A 4 -4.90 -19.44 17.78
N CYS A 5 -5.90 -18.65 17.38
CA CYS A 5 -6.25 -18.47 15.99
C CYS A 5 -5.13 -17.76 15.24
N HIS A 6 -4.61 -18.39 14.19
CA HIS A 6 -3.59 -17.79 13.33
C HIS A 6 -4.05 -16.51 12.62
N LYS A 7 -5.38 -16.31 12.45
CA LYS A 7 -5.95 -15.14 11.76
C LYS A 7 -6.23 -13.96 12.70
N CYS A 8 -6.76 -14.20 13.91
CA CYS A 8 -7.22 -13.12 14.79
C CYS A 8 -6.68 -13.15 16.23
N GLY A 9 -5.82 -14.11 16.57
CA GLY A 9 -5.20 -14.23 17.90
C GLY A 9 -6.15 -14.65 19.03
N ASN A 10 -7.41 -14.97 18.74
CA ASN A 10 -8.35 -15.45 19.76
C ASN A 10 -7.92 -16.81 20.30
N LYS A 11 -8.08 -17.05 21.60
CA LYS A 11 -7.90 -18.39 22.19
C LYS A 11 -8.97 -19.33 21.62
N ILE A 12 -8.55 -20.53 21.22
CA ILE A 12 -9.41 -21.55 20.62
C ILE A 12 -9.40 -22.78 21.53
N ASP A 13 -10.54 -23.46 21.59
CA ASP A 13 -10.67 -24.79 22.16
C ASP A 13 -9.89 -25.81 21.31
N GLU A 14 -9.26 -26.81 21.92
CA GLU A 14 -8.42 -27.79 21.23
C GLU A 14 -9.21 -28.65 20.23
N GLU A 15 -10.55 -28.72 20.37
CA GLU A 15 -11.43 -29.48 19.47
C GLU A 15 -12.14 -28.61 18.41
N ALA A 16 -11.96 -27.28 18.41
CA ALA A 16 -12.69 -26.41 17.50
C ALA A 16 -12.15 -26.46 16.08
N VAL A 17 -13.00 -26.87 15.12
CA VAL A 17 -12.67 -26.92 13.67
C VAL A 17 -12.60 -25.52 13.05
N PHE A 18 -13.32 -24.56 13.62
CA PHE A 18 -13.35 -23.15 13.17
C PHE A 18 -13.23 -22.21 14.36
N CYS A 19 -12.57 -21.06 14.16
CA CYS A 19 -12.48 -20.02 15.17
C CYS A 19 -13.85 -19.37 15.41
N PRO A 20 -14.39 -19.41 16.64
CA PRO A 20 -15.72 -18.87 16.93
C PRO A 20 -15.81 -17.35 16.79
N LYS A 21 -14.66 -16.65 16.74
CA LYS A 21 -14.60 -15.18 16.62
C LYS A 21 -14.51 -14.68 15.19
N CYS A 22 -13.83 -15.42 14.30
CA CYS A 22 -13.55 -14.93 12.93
C CYS A 22 -13.82 -15.94 11.82
N GLY A 23 -14.31 -17.14 12.15
CA GLY A 23 -14.66 -18.19 11.19
C GLY A 23 -13.48 -18.93 10.56
N ALA A 24 -12.22 -18.56 10.85
CA ALA A 24 -11.04 -19.20 10.26
C ALA A 24 -10.91 -20.68 10.67
N LYS A 25 -10.65 -21.57 9.71
CA LYS A 25 -10.45 -23.02 9.95
C LYS A 25 -9.19 -23.26 10.78
N VAL A 26 -9.30 -24.08 11.81
CA VAL A 26 -8.18 -24.40 12.70
C VAL A 26 -7.41 -25.57 12.11
N ALA A 27 -6.12 -25.39 11.81
CA ALA A 27 -5.28 -26.44 11.28
C ALA A 27 -5.09 -27.52 12.35
N SER A 28 -5.67 -28.71 12.16
CA SER A 28 -5.40 -29.85 13.02
C SER A 28 -3.99 -30.36 12.75
N THR A 29 -3.25 -30.65 13.81
CA THR A 29 -1.92 -31.23 13.73
C THR A 29 -2.00 -32.72 13.39
N ALA A 30 -1.26 -33.11 12.35
CA ALA A 30 -0.89 -34.46 11.90
C ALA A 30 -1.85 -35.23 10.98
N ALA A 31 -1.69 -35.02 9.67
CA ALA A 31 -1.90 -36.03 8.64
C ALA A 31 -0.79 -35.87 7.58
N ALA A 32 -0.28 -36.98 7.06
CA ALA A 32 0.92 -37.01 6.22
C ALA A 32 0.57 -36.54 4.79
N GLY A 33 0.94 -35.32 4.44
CA GLY A 33 0.78 -34.79 3.09
C GLY A 33 1.58 -35.57 2.03
N TRP A 34 1.29 -35.30 0.75
CA TRP A 34 2.01 -35.89 -0.38
C TRP A 34 2.64 -34.81 -1.28
N THR A 35 3.82 -35.10 -1.82
CA THR A 35 4.54 -34.18 -2.72
C THR A 35 4.19 -34.48 -4.17
N CYS A 36 3.81 -33.46 -4.93
CA CYS A 36 3.43 -33.58 -6.32
C CYS A 36 4.61 -33.98 -7.21
N SER A 37 4.45 -35.07 -7.96
CA SER A 37 5.47 -35.59 -8.89
C SER A 37 5.73 -34.68 -10.10
N SER A 38 4.79 -33.80 -10.47
CA SER A 38 4.95 -32.88 -11.62
C SER A 38 5.55 -31.53 -11.27
N CYS A 39 5.26 -30.95 -10.09
CA CYS A 39 5.68 -29.59 -9.75
C CYS A 39 6.37 -29.45 -8.39
N GLY A 40 6.46 -30.51 -7.59
CA GLY A 40 7.13 -30.53 -6.28
C GLY A 40 6.37 -29.87 -5.13
N ALA A 41 5.12 -29.44 -5.33
CA ALA A 41 4.31 -28.85 -4.25
C ALA A 41 3.85 -29.90 -3.23
N ASN A 42 3.85 -29.56 -1.94
CA ASN A 42 3.24 -30.38 -0.88
C ASN A 42 1.73 -30.12 -0.82
N ASN A 43 0.95 -31.20 -0.77
CA ASN A 43 -0.51 -31.18 -0.72
C ASN A 43 -1.00 -31.94 0.52
N ASP A 44 -2.25 -31.69 0.94
CA ASP A 44 -2.87 -32.40 2.06
C ASP A 44 -3.06 -33.89 1.71
N GLU A 45 -3.10 -34.76 2.73
CA GLU A 45 -3.33 -36.19 2.50
C GLU A 45 -4.66 -36.45 1.77
N ASN A 46 -5.68 -35.62 2.02
CA ASN A 46 -7.02 -35.77 1.45
C ASN A 46 -7.14 -35.17 0.03
N ASP A 47 -6.13 -34.44 -0.45
CA ASP A 47 -6.17 -33.82 -1.77
C ASP A 47 -6.02 -34.88 -2.88
N SER A 48 -7.04 -34.99 -3.73
CA SER A 48 -7.02 -35.88 -4.92
C SER A 48 -6.17 -35.32 -6.06
N PHE A 49 -5.96 -34.00 -6.08
CA PHE A 49 -5.22 -33.25 -7.10
C PHE A 49 -4.29 -32.24 -6.44
N CYS A 50 -3.18 -31.93 -7.08
CA CYS A 50 -2.26 -30.91 -6.58
C CYS A 50 -2.91 -29.52 -6.65
N SER A 51 -2.95 -28.81 -5.52
CA SER A 51 -3.53 -27.46 -5.40
C SER A 51 -2.82 -26.41 -6.27
N LYS A 52 -1.56 -26.67 -6.66
CA LYS A 52 -0.75 -25.77 -7.47
C LYS A 52 -0.86 -26.00 -8.99
N CYS A 53 -1.00 -27.25 -9.44
CA CYS A 53 -0.92 -27.57 -10.87
C CYS A 53 -1.98 -28.56 -11.37
N GLY A 54 -2.89 -29.03 -10.51
CA GLY A 54 -3.98 -29.94 -10.88
C GLY A 54 -3.59 -31.39 -11.14
N THR A 55 -2.31 -31.77 -10.97
CA THR A 55 -1.85 -33.15 -11.19
C THR A 55 -2.41 -34.11 -10.12
N ALA A 56 -2.98 -35.25 -10.53
CA ALA A 56 -3.57 -36.23 -9.60
C ALA A 56 -2.52 -37.02 -8.79
N LYS A 57 -2.88 -37.40 -7.55
CA LYS A 57 -2.02 -38.05 -6.52
C LYS A 57 -1.30 -39.33 -6.96
N ASN A 58 -1.82 -40.04 -7.98
CA ASN A 58 -1.27 -41.31 -8.48
C ASN A 58 -1.01 -41.33 -10.00
N SER A 59 -0.71 -40.18 -10.62
CA SER A 59 -0.38 -40.17 -12.06
C SER A 59 1.01 -40.77 -12.30
N VAL A 60 1.05 -41.97 -12.91
CA VAL A 60 2.28 -42.57 -13.45
C VAL A 60 2.77 -41.71 -14.62
N PRO A 61 4.06 -41.35 -14.70
CA PRO A 61 4.55 -40.46 -15.75
C PRO A 61 4.49 -41.15 -17.11
N ALA A 62 3.57 -40.68 -17.97
CA ALA A 62 3.68 -40.92 -19.40
C ALA A 62 4.90 -40.14 -19.90
N VAL A 63 5.99 -40.87 -20.16
CA VAL A 63 7.22 -40.36 -20.76
C VAL A 63 6.87 -39.62 -22.05
N ARG A 64 7.10 -38.31 -22.05
CA ARG A 64 7.18 -37.49 -23.26
C ARG A 64 8.47 -36.68 -23.19
N ASN A 65 9.34 -36.86 -24.19
CA ASN A 65 9.71 -35.83 -25.17
C ASN A 65 11.00 -36.25 -25.89
N VAL A 66 11.02 -36.41 -27.22
CA VAL A 66 10.99 -35.42 -28.33
C VAL A 66 12.37 -34.81 -28.58
N SER A 67 12.80 -34.83 -29.85
CA SER A 67 13.58 -33.81 -30.58
C SER A 67 13.95 -34.36 -31.97
N MET A 68 14.12 -33.62 -33.08
CA MET A 68 13.90 -32.22 -33.49
C MET A 68 14.14 -32.19 -35.03
N VAL A 69 13.38 -31.34 -35.74
CA VAL A 69 13.78 -30.39 -36.80
C VAL A 69 14.87 -30.75 -37.84
N SER A 70 14.43 -30.73 -39.11
CA SER A 70 15.02 -30.11 -40.33
C SER A 70 16.54 -30.12 -40.59
N THR A 71 16.94 -30.68 -41.73
CA THR A 71 17.59 -29.96 -42.85
C THR A 71 17.81 -30.94 -44.00
N LYS A 72 17.64 -30.49 -45.26
CA LYS A 72 18.75 -30.44 -46.24
C LYS A 72 18.35 -29.88 -47.63
N PRO A 73 19.35 -29.38 -48.40
CA PRO A 73 19.20 -28.51 -49.57
C PRO A 73 19.21 -29.27 -50.92
N PHE A 74 18.85 -28.55 -51.99
CA PHE A 74 18.83 -28.98 -53.41
C PHE A 74 20.17 -29.52 -53.95
N PRO A 75 20.11 -30.47 -54.91
CA PRO A 75 20.85 -30.31 -56.17
C PRO A 75 20.05 -30.74 -57.45
N PRO A 76 20.51 -30.40 -58.66
CA PRO A 76 19.83 -30.71 -59.93
C PRO A 76 20.41 -31.94 -60.67
N GLU A 77 19.70 -32.38 -61.74
CA GLU A 77 20.11 -33.34 -62.81
C GLU A 77 20.28 -34.82 -62.35
N ASN A 78 19.87 -35.90 -63.03
CA ASN A 78 19.52 -36.22 -64.42
C ASN A 78 19.04 -37.71 -64.52
N TYR A 79 18.17 -38.06 -65.49
CA TYR A 79 17.71 -39.40 -66.00
C TYR A 79 17.22 -40.45 -64.97
N ASP A 80 16.38 -41.46 -65.23
CA ASP A 80 15.92 -42.15 -66.43
C ASP A 80 14.57 -42.84 -66.11
N TYR A 81 13.84 -43.22 -67.16
CA TYR A 81 12.52 -43.84 -67.21
C TYR A 81 12.49 -45.29 -66.69
N ASN A 82 11.42 -45.68 -65.97
CA ASN A 82 10.61 -46.91 -66.20
C ASN A 82 9.63 -47.21 -65.05
N ASP A 83 8.36 -47.30 -65.45
CA ASP A 83 7.25 -48.19 -65.05
C ASP A 83 6.72 -48.37 -63.61
N GLU A 84 5.39 -48.51 -63.62
CA GLU A 84 4.48 -49.24 -62.73
C GLU A 84 3.66 -48.54 -61.63
N GLU A 85 2.34 -48.60 -61.89
CA GLU A 85 1.18 -48.67 -60.99
C GLU A 85 0.55 -47.40 -60.40
N LEU A 86 -0.49 -46.94 -61.11
CA LEU A 86 -1.62 -46.16 -60.60
C LEU A 86 -2.35 -46.92 -59.48
N THR A 87 -2.31 -46.39 -58.26
CA THR A 87 -3.04 -46.93 -57.10
C THR A 87 -4.49 -46.40 -57.05
N GLY A 88 -5.43 -47.27 -57.44
CA GLY A 88 -6.75 -47.54 -56.85
C GLY A 88 -7.80 -46.44 -56.58
N PHE A 89 -7.43 -45.23 -56.16
CA PHE A 89 -8.40 -44.22 -55.71
C PHE A 89 -8.82 -43.25 -56.83
N GLN A 90 -7.88 -42.92 -57.73
CA GLN A 90 -8.15 -42.02 -58.85
C GLN A 90 -9.01 -42.67 -59.94
N ALA A 91 -8.96 -44.01 -60.10
CA ALA A 91 -9.79 -44.75 -61.05
C ALA A 91 -11.27 -44.81 -60.62
N TRP A 92 -11.57 -44.78 -59.31
CA TRP A 92 -12.95 -44.84 -58.80
C TRP A 92 -13.75 -43.54 -59.05
N LEU A 93 -13.07 -42.39 -59.14
CA LEU A 93 -13.72 -41.08 -59.37
C LEU A 93 -14.02 -40.80 -60.85
N ALA A 94 -13.49 -41.60 -61.78
CA ALA A 94 -13.57 -41.32 -63.23
C ALA A 94 -14.79 -41.95 -63.93
N GLU A 95 -15.52 -42.87 -63.30
CA GLU A 95 -16.76 -43.42 -63.89
C GLU A 95 -17.99 -42.62 -63.47
N GLY A 96 -18.29 -41.63 -64.30
CA GLY A 96 -19.45 -40.76 -64.19
C GLY A 96 -20.77 -41.55 -64.18
N ASN A 97 -21.41 -41.57 -63.02
CA ASN A 97 -22.85 -41.78 -62.92
C ASN A 97 -23.43 -40.73 -61.99
N ASN A 98 -24.12 -39.75 -62.58
CA ASN A 98 -24.56 -38.49 -61.96
C ASN A 98 -25.39 -38.69 -60.68
N LYS A 99 -25.99 -39.88 -60.51
CA LYS A 99 -26.74 -40.28 -59.31
C LYS A 99 -25.85 -40.55 -58.09
N ARG A 100 -24.59 -40.98 -58.25
CA ARG A 100 -23.67 -41.28 -57.13
C ARG A 100 -23.00 -40.02 -56.55
N LEU A 101 -22.64 -39.04 -57.40
CA LEU A 101 -22.14 -37.73 -56.97
C LEU A 101 -23.21 -36.95 -56.18
N LEU A 102 -24.48 -37.06 -56.58
CA LEU A 102 -25.61 -36.44 -55.88
C LEU A 102 -25.82 -37.07 -54.48
N ILE A 103 -25.69 -38.39 -54.36
CA ILE A 103 -25.79 -39.09 -53.07
C ILE A 103 -24.63 -38.71 -52.14
N ILE A 104 -23.39 -38.63 -52.64
CA ILE A 104 -22.22 -38.23 -51.84
C ILE A 104 -22.35 -36.76 -51.38
N GLY A 105 -22.84 -35.86 -52.24
CA GLY A 105 -23.11 -34.47 -51.87
C GLY A 105 -24.23 -34.31 -50.82
N VAL A 106 -25.28 -35.14 -50.91
CA VAL A 106 -26.37 -35.16 -49.90
C VAL A 106 -25.89 -35.76 -48.58
N VAL A 107 -25.04 -36.79 -48.61
CA VAL A 107 -24.47 -37.39 -47.39
C VAL A 107 -23.47 -36.44 -46.73
N LEU A 108 -22.64 -35.71 -47.48
CA LEU A 108 -21.74 -34.70 -46.92
C LEU A 108 -22.50 -33.49 -46.36
N THR A 109 -23.57 -33.03 -47.01
CA THR A 109 -24.42 -31.96 -46.46
C THR A 109 -25.27 -32.43 -45.27
N LEU A 110 -25.69 -33.69 -45.22
CA LEU A 110 -26.31 -34.28 -44.03
C LEU A 110 -25.30 -34.49 -42.91
N ILE A 111 -24.07 -34.93 -43.17
CA ILE A 111 -23.03 -35.07 -42.14
C ILE A 111 -22.63 -33.70 -41.61
N VAL A 112 -22.41 -32.71 -42.48
CA VAL A 112 -22.13 -31.32 -42.04
C VAL A 112 -23.36 -30.72 -41.36
N GLY A 113 -24.56 -31.02 -41.82
CA GLY A 113 -25.82 -30.58 -41.22
C GLY A 113 -26.07 -31.23 -39.86
N ILE A 114 -25.75 -32.51 -39.69
CA ILE A 114 -25.83 -33.27 -38.44
C ILE A 114 -24.71 -32.85 -37.50
N ALA A 115 -23.48 -32.65 -37.96
CA ALA A 115 -22.38 -32.15 -37.13
C ALA A 115 -22.66 -30.70 -36.72
N SER A 116 -23.19 -29.86 -37.62
CA SER A 116 -23.65 -28.51 -37.29
C SER A 116 -24.83 -28.57 -36.34
N PHE A 117 -25.81 -29.45 -36.54
CA PHE A 117 -26.96 -29.63 -35.66
C PHE A 117 -26.55 -30.18 -34.28
N LEU A 118 -25.54 -31.04 -34.20
CA LEU A 118 -24.97 -31.55 -32.95
C LEU A 118 -24.05 -30.52 -32.28
N PHE A 119 -23.37 -29.67 -33.04
CA PHE A 119 -22.58 -28.54 -32.54
C PHE A 119 -23.50 -27.41 -32.04
N PHE A 120 -24.59 -27.11 -32.76
CA PHE A 120 -25.65 -26.17 -32.35
C PHE A 120 -26.57 -26.74 -31.25
N ARG A 121 -26.75 -28.07 -31.14
CA ARG A 121 -27.36 -28.73 -29.96
C ARG A 121 -26.37 -28.94 -28.81
N GLY A 122 -25.08 -28.76 -29.04
CA GLY A 122 -24.01 -29.07 -28.09
C GLY A 122 -23.89 -28.07 -26.94
N MET A 123 -24.54 -26.92 -27.04
CA MET A 123 -24.81 -26.07 -25.89
C MET A 123 -26.23 -26.40 -25.44
N SER A 124 -26.35 -27.40 -24.56
CA SER A 124 -27.63 -27.64 -23.90
C SER A 124 -28.03 -26.37 -23.15
N GLU A 125 -29.33 -26.05 -23.12
CA GLU A 125 -29.83 -24.90 -22.35
C GLU A 125 -29.32 -24.96 -20.90
N ASP A 126 -29.25 -26.16 -20.34
CA ASP A 126 -28.71 -26.43 -19.01
C ASP A 126 -27.23 -26.02 -18.88
N ASP A 127 -26.38 -26.33 -19.87
CA ASP A 127 -24.97 -25.94 -19.85
C ASP A 127 -24.78 -24.42 -20.01
N TYR A 128 -25.64 -23.77 -20.80
CA TYR A 128 -25.64 -22.31 -20.91
C TYR A 128 -26.05 -21.65 -19.58
N LEU A 129 -27.11 -22.14 -18.95
CA LEU A 129 -27.63 -21.62 -17.68
C LEU A 129 -26.65 -21.79 -16.51
N LYS A 130 -25.78 -22.82 -16.52
CA LYS A 130 -24.70 -22.98 -15.51
C LYS A 130 -23.79 -21.76 -15.40
N ASN A 131 -23.57 -21.00 -16.48
CA ASN A 131 -22.71 -19.81 -16.46
C ASN A 131 -23.32 -18.68 -15.62
N TYR A 132 -24.65 -18.56 -15.54
CA TYR A 132 -25.31 -17.58 -14.65
C TYR A 132 -25.09 -17.94 -13.18
N GLY A 133 -25.05 -19.24 -12.86
CA GLY A 133 -24.70 -19.71 -11.53
C GLY A 133 -23.25 -19.38 -11.12
N ALA A 134 -22.33 -19.30 -12.10
CA ALA A 134 -20.98 -18.80 -11.86
C ALA A 134 -20.97 -17.29 -11.57
N VAL A 135 -21.73 -16.49 -12.35
CA VAL A 135 -21.91 -15.05 -12.10
C VAL A 135 -22.44 -14.78 -10.70
N SER A 136 -23.48 -15.49 -10.27
CA SER A 136 -24.03 -15.35 -8.91
C SER A 136 -22.97 -15.54 -7.81
N ARG A 137 -22.15 -16.59 -7.94
CA ARG A 137 -21.09 -16.91 -6.97
C ARG A 137 -19.99 -15.86 -6.97
N THR A 138 -19.43 -15.55 -8.14
CA THR A 138 -18.37 -14.54 -8.28
C THR A 138 -18.84 -13.16 -7.81
N LEU A 139 -20.08 -12.76 -8.11
CA LEU A 139 -20.62 -11.48 -7.65
C LEU A 139 -20.78 -11.45 -6.12
N SER A 140 -21.24 -12.54 -5.51
CA SER A 140 -21.35 -12.62 -4.05
C SER A 140 -19.98 -12.58 -3.38
N GLU A 141 -19.00 -13.32 -3.91
CA GLU A 141 -17.61 -13.34 -3.41
C GLU A 141 -16.95 -11.96 -3.55
N SER A 142 -17.12 -11.33 -4.72
CA SER A 142 -16.68 -9.95 -4.99
C SER A 142 -17.30 -8.94 -4.02
N HIS A 143 -18.62 -8.94 -3.85
CA HIS A 143 -19.31 -8.00 -2.96
C HIS A 143 -18.85 -8.18 -1.51
N ASP A 144 -18.71 -9.42 -1.05
CA ASP A 144 -18.19 -9.72 0.27
C ASP A 144 -16.75 -9.22 0.41
N MET A 145 -15.91 -9.42 -0.60
CA MET A 145 -14.52 -8.96 -0.64
C MET A 145 -14.43 -7.42 -0.59
N LEU A 146 -15.17 -6.73 -1.46
CA LEU A 146 -15.23 -5.27 -1.52
C LEU A 146 -15.73 -4.67 -0.22
N VAL A 147 -16.89 -5.12 0.27
CA VAL A 147 -17.49 -4.55 1.49
C VAL A 147 -16.61 -4.87 2.70
N ASN A 148 -16.19 -6.13 2.90
CA ASN A 148 -15.44 -6.50 4.09
C ASN A 148 -14.03 -5.88 4.13
N ASN A 149 -13.32 -5.82 3.00
CA ASN A 149 -11.97 -5.26 2.99
C ASN A 149 -11.98 -3.73 3.12
N VAL A 150 -13.05 -3.07 2.68
CA VAL A 150 -13.20 -1.61 2.76
C VAL A 150 -13.88 -1.16 4.06
N THR A 151 -14.32 -2.08 4.94
CA THR A 151 -14.85 -1.73 6.29
C THR A 151 -13.79 -1.26 7.28
N MET A 152 -12.49 -1.41 7.00
CA MET A 152 -11.46 -0.96 7.93
C MET A 152 -11.33 0.56 7.92
N SER A 153 -11.64 1.19 9.05
CA SER A 153 -11.56 2.64 9.31
C SER A 153 -10.15 3.26 9.23
N SER A 154 -9.16 2.49 8.78
CA SER A 154 -7.83 3.00 8.40
C SER A 154 -7.12 1.93 7.59
N VAL A 155 -7.17 2.02 6.26
CA VAL A 155 -6.22 1.26 5.44
C VAL A 155 -4.84 1.84 5.75
N LYS A 156 -4.07 1.16 6.61
CA LYS A 156 -2.71 1.59 6.93
C LYS A 156 -1.87 1.55 5.66
N GLU A 157 -0.91 2.46 5.52
CA GLU A 157 -0.02 2.55 4.35
C GLU A 157 0.64 1.19 4.01
N GLU A 158 0.98 0.40 5.04
CA GLU A 158 1.52 -0.97 4.93
C GLU A 158 0.53 -1.99 4.33
N GLN A 159 -0.77 -1.78 4.52
CA GLN A 159 -1.84 -2.67 4.04
C GLN A 159 -2.32 -2.32 2.63
N VAL A 160 -2.07 -1.10 2.15
CA VAL A 160 -2.51 -0.64 0.82
C VAL A 160 -1.98 -1.56 -0.29
N GLY A 161 -0.72 -2.00 -0.19
CA GLY A 161 -0.11 -2.87 -1.20
C GLY A 161 -0.79 -4.24 -1.31
N GLN A 162 -1.07 -4.88 -0.17
CA GLN A 162 -1.74 -6.18 -0.15
C GLN A 162 -3.21 -6.04 -0.57
N LEU A 163 -3.92 -5.03 -0.05
CA LEU A 163 -5.31 -4.74 -0.41
C LEU A 163 -5.45 -4.51 -1.92
N LYS A 164 -4.56 -3.70 -2.50
CA LYS A 164 -4.54 -3.47 -3.95
C LYS A 164 -4.38 -4.77 -4.74
N LYS A 165 -3.43 -5.62 -4.33
CA LYS A 165 -3.20 -6.90 -4.99
C LYS A 165 -4.42 -7.82 -4.91
N ASP A 166 -5.04 -7.89 -3.73
CA ASP A 166 -6.23 -8.71 -3.53
C ASP A 166 -7.40 -8.21 -4.41
N LEU A 167 -7.62 -6.88 -4.46
CA LEU A 167 -8.64 -6.26 -5.31
C LEU A 167 -8.37 -6.47 -6.80
N GLU A 168 -7.10 -6.40 -7.23
CA GLU A 168 -6.70 -6.65 -8.62
C GLU A 168 -6.91 -8.11 -9.02
N GLN A 169 -6.66 -9.06 -8.11
CA GLN A 169 -6.91 -10.47 -8.34
C GLN A 169 -8.41 -10.74 -8.51
N GLU A 170 -9.24 -10.23 -7.60
CA GLU A 170 -10.70 -10.41 -7.67
C GLU A 170 -11.29 -9.78 -8.94
N LYS A 171 -10.82 -8.57 -9.30
CA LYS A 171 -11.21 -7.90 -10.56
C LYS A 171 -10.90 -8.78 -11.78
N GLN A 172 -9.76 -9.47 -11.82
CA GLN A 172 -9.41 -10.34 -12.94
C GLN A 172 -10.40 -11.51 -13.11
N GLU A 173 -10.95 -12.03 -12.01
CA GLU A 173 -11.97 -13.09 -12.06
C GLU A 173 -13.29 -12.57 -12.66
N VAL A 174 -13.70 -11.36 -12.27
CA VAL A 174 -14.86 -10.65 -12.85
C VAL A 174 -14.65 -10.36 -14.35
N ASP A 175 -13.48 -9.85 -14.73
CA ASP A 175 -13.13 -9.55 -16.13
C ASP A 175 -13.13 -10.82 -16.99
N ALA A 176 -12.52 -11.90 -16.51
CA ALA A 176 -12.49 -13.18 -17.23
C ALA A 176 -13.91 -13.75 -17.46
N LEU A 177 -14.81 -13.56 -16.50
CA LEU A 177 -16.20 -13.97 -16.63
C LEU A 177 -16.94 -13.07 -17.64
N ALA A 178 -16.69 -11.76 -17.63
CA ALA A 178 -17.24 -10.82 -18.60
C ALA A 178 -16.80 -11.17 -20.03
N GLU A 179 -15.52 -11.48 -20.24
CA GLU A 179 -14.97 -11.93 -21.52
C GLU A 179 -15.60 -13.25 -21.98
N THR A 180 -15.80 -14.18 -21.05
CA THR A 180 -16.48 -15.46 -21.34
C THR A 180 -17.89 -15.21 -21.85
N PHE A 181 -18.68 -14.35 -21.19
CA PHE A 181 -20.02 -13.99 -21.66
C PHE A 181 -20.01 -13.25 -22.99
N ALA A 182 -19.10 -12.29 -23.18
CA ALA A 182 -18.97 -11.57 -24.44
C ALA A 182 -18.57 -12.46 -25.63
N GLY A 183 -17.81 -13.54 -25.38
CA GLY A 183 -17.42 -14.52 -26.38
C GLY A 183 -18.50 -15.57 -26.70
N MET A 184 -19.50 -15.73 -25.83
CA MET A 184 -20.61 -16.66 -26.04
C MET A 184 -21.68 -16.04 -26.97
N LYS A 185 -22.32 -16.89 -27.78
CA LYS A 185 -23.55 -16.48 -28.46
C LYS A 185 -24.72 -16.58 -27.47
N PRO A 186 -25.62 -15.58 -27.41
CA PRO A 186 -26.77 -15.65 -26.52
C PRO A 186 -27.66 -16.83 -26.89
N PHE A 187 -28.10 -17.58 -25.88
CA PHE A 187 -29.07 -18.65 -26.07
C PHE A 187 -30.46 -18.06 -26.32
N ARG A 188 -31.27 -18.78 -27.11
CA ARG A 188 -32.61 -18.33 -27.48
C ARG A 188 -33.49 -18.09 -26.25
N ASN A 189 -34.22 -16.98 -26.23
CA ASN A 189 -35.07 -16.50 -25.13
C ASN A 189 -34.30 -15.93 -23.91
N TYR A 190 -32.98 -15.87 -23.95
CA TYR A 190 -32.14 -15.26 -22.91
C TYR A 190 -31.30 -14.10 -23.44
N GLU A 191 -31.60 -13.57 -24.62
CA GLU A 191 -30.81 -12.52 -25.29
C GLU A 191 -30.73 -11.24 -24.43
N LYS A 192 -31.82 -10.88 -23.75
CA LYS A 192 -31.85 -9.74 -22.83
C LYS A 192 -30.96 -10.01 -21.60
N GLN A 193 -31.19 -11.12 -20.91
CA GLN A 193 -30.44 -11.51 -19.70
C GLN A 193 -28.95 -11.66 -19.99
N HIS A 194 -28.60 -12.18 -21.15
CA HIS A 194 -27.21 -12.27 -21.61
C HIS A 194 -26.56 -10.89 -21.70
N LYS A 195 -27.23 -9.94 -22.36
CA LYS A 195 -26.74 -8.56 -22.47
C LYS A 195 -26.65 -7.89 -21.09
N ASP A 196 -27.68 -8.05 -20.27
CA ASP A 196 -27.75 -7.45 -18.93
C ASP A 196 -26.62 -7.99 -18.01
N VAL A 197 -26.27 -9.27 -18.10
CA VAL A 197 -25.13 -9.85 -17.37
C VAL A 197 -23.80 -9.27 -17.82
N ILE A 198 -23.59 -9.06 -19.12
CA ILE A 198 -22.37 -8.41 -19.62
C ILE A 198 -22.27 -6.98 -19.05
N GLU A 199 -23.37 -6.23 -19.09
CA GLU A 199 -23.42 -4.87 -18.52
C GLU A 199 -23.18 -4.87 -17.00
N LEU A 200 -23.76 -5.82 -16.28
CA LEU A 200 -23.56 -6.03 -14.84
C LEU A 200 -22.08 -6.26 -14.51
N LEU A 201 -21.42 -7.20 -15.19
CA LEU A 201 -20.01 -7.52 -14.95
C LEU A 201 -19.07 -6.37 -15.32
N GLN A 202 -19.39 -5.61 -16.39
CA GLN A 202 -18.64 -4.41 -16.76
C GLN A 202 -18.75 -3.33 -15.69
N LYS A 203 -19.93 -3.12 -15.11
CA LYS A 203 -20.12 -2.17 -14.00
C LYS A 203 -19.38 -2.61 -12.75
N GLU A 204 -19.43 -3.90 -12.42
CA GLU A 204 -18.70 -4.48 -11.30
C GLU A 204 -17.19 -4.24 -11.44
N SER A 205 -16.61 -4.53 -12.61
CA SER A 205 -15.20 -4.25 -12.93
C SER A 205 -14.86 -2.76 -12.78
N ALA A 206 -15.77 -1.87 -13.22
CA ALA A 206 -15.59 -0.43 -13.09
C ALA A 206 -15.68 0.08 -11.63
N VAL A 207 -16.42 -0.63 -10.76
CA VAL A 207 -16.41 -0.39 -9.31
C VAL A 207 -15.04 -0.76 -8.73
N PHE A 208 -14.48 -1.93 -9.09
CA PHE A 208 -13.12 -2.31 -8.67
C PHE A 208 -12.07 -1.27 -9.06
N ASP A 209 -12.08 -0.79 -10.31
CA ASP A 209 -11.16 0.26 -10.76
C ASP A 209 -11.23 1.52 -9.88
N SER A 210 -12.45 1.93 -9.55
CA SER A 210 -12.71 3.11 -8.74
C SER A 210 -12.24 2.88 -7.29
N VAL A 211 -12.53 1.72 -6.71
CA VAL A 211 -12.11 1.32 -5.35
C VAL A 211 -10.60 1.24 -5.25
N ILE A 212 -9.93 0.56 -6.18
CA ILE A 212 -8.47 0.45 -6.22
C ILE A 212 -7.83 1.83 -6.28
N THR A 213 -8.35 2.72 -7.13
CA THR A 213 -7.85 4.09 -7.27
C THR A 213 -8.00 4.88 -5.97
N ILE A 214 -9.19 4.85 -5.36
CA ILE A 214 -9.47 5.56 -4.09
C ILE A 214 -8.59 5.01 -2.97
N CYS A 215 -8.52 3.69 -2.80
CA CYS A 215 -7.73 3.05 -1.74
C CYS A 215 -6.22 3.27 -1.91
N SER A 216 -5.72 3.38 -3.15
CA SER A 216 -4.30 3.64 -3.41
C SER A 216 -3.89 5.07 -3.09
N ASN A 217 -4.80 6.03 -3.24
CA ASN A 217 -4.53 7.44 -2.90
C ASN A 217 -5.80 8.13 -2.36
N PRO A 218 -6.16 7.91 -1.08
CA PRO A 218 -7.44 8.38 -0.54
C PRO A 218 -7.57 9.90 -0.50
N ILE A 219 -6.46 10.64 -0.51
CA ILE A 219 -6.44 12.10 -0.41
C ILE A 219 -6.52 12.81 -1.77
N ALA A 220 -6.58 12.08 -2.89
CA ALA A 220 -6.66 12.68 -4.20
C ALA A 220 -7.91 13.58 -4.36
N PRO A 221 -7.79 14.73 -5.04
CA PRO A 221 -8.91 15.65 -5.24
C PRO A 221 -10.02 15.01 -6.10
N ASP A 222 -9.64 14.18 -7.08
CA ASP A 222 -10.59 13.56 -8.02
C ASP A 222 -11.43 12.43 -7.39
N ASN A 223 -11.11 12.01 -6.15
CA ASN A 223 -11.82 10.93 -5.48
C ASN A 223 -13.28 11.28 -5.19
N ASP A 224 -13.67 12.55 -5.10
CA ASP A 224 -15.07 12.93 -4.87
C ASP A 224 -15.96 12.52 -6.05
N ALA A 225 -15.45 12.66 -7.27
CA ALA A 225 -16.13 12.21 -8.48
C ALA A 225 -16.14 10.67 -8.58
N LEU A 226 -15.06 10.00 -8.17
CA LEU A 226 -14.99 8.53 -8.13
C LEU A 226 -15.94 7.94 -7.09
N LEU A 227 -16.09 8.58 -5.92
CA LEU A 227 -17.07 8.16 -4.90
C LEU A 227 -18.49 8.23 -5.44
N GLU A 228 -18.87 9.32 -6.11
CA GLU A 228 -20.20 9.44 -6.71
C GLU A 228 -20.39 8.42 -7.84
N LYS A 229 -19.34 8.11 -8.62
CA LYS A 229 -19.36 7.04 -9.61
C LYS A 229 -19.61 5.67 -8.95
N VAL A 230 -18.89 5.34 -7.86
CA VAL A 230 -19.10 4.08 -7.12
C VAL A 230 -20.54 3.99 -6.61
N LYS A 231 -21.09 5.07 -6.05
CA LYS A 231 -22.48 5.10 -5.61
C LYS A 231 -23.46 4.79 -6.76
N ASN A 232 -23.32 5.47 -7.89
CA ASN A 232 -24.19 5.27 -9.05
C ASN A 232 -24.04 3.88 -9.67
N ASP A 233 -22.80 3.36 -9.77
CA ASP A 233 -22.55 2.03 -10.33
C ASP A 233 -23.07 0.92 -9.41
N THR A 234 -22.91 1.05 -8.09
CA THR A 234 -23.43 0.07 -7.12
C THR A 234 -24.96 0.08 -7.04
N GLU A 235 -25.60 1.24 -7.19
CA GLU A 235 -27.06 1.32 -7.37
C GLU A 235 -27.49 0.62 -8.67
N ALA A 236 -26.79 0.86 -9.79
CA ALA A 236 -27.08 0.21 -11.06
C ALA A 236 -26.87 -1.32 -11.02
N ILE A 237 -25.81 -1.80 -10.36
CA ILE A 237 -25.54 -3.23 -10.13
C ILE A 237 -26.69 -3.86 -9.33
N LYS A 238 -27.15 -3.19 -8.28
CA LYS A 238 -28.29 -3.65 -7.45
C LYS A 238 -29.59 -3.75 -8.27
N THR A 239 -29.86 -2.79 -9.15
CA THR A 239 -31.03 -2.85 -10.04
C THR A 239 -30.88 -3.94 -11.10
N LEU A 240 -29.77 -4.00 -11.82
CA LEU A 240 -29.53 -4.99 -12.89
C LEU A 240 -29.57 -6.43 -12.35
N SER A 241 -28.93 -6.69 -11.22
CA SER A 241 -28.94 -8.03 -10.59
C SER A 241 -30.32 -8.48 -10.13
N ALA A 242 -31.19 -7.55 -9.73
CA ALA A 242 -32.58 -7.85 -9.39
C ALA A 242 -33.46 -8.11 -10.63
N ASP A 243 -33.18 -7.45 -11.75
CA ASP A 243 -33.95 -7.56 -12.99
C ASP A 243 -33.59 -8.83 -13.81
N ILE A 244 -32.39 -9.38 -13.64
CA ILE A 244 -31.96 -10.59 -14.33
C ILE A 244 -32.61 -11.83 -13.69
N SER A 245 -33.56 -12.42 -14.42
CA SER A 245 -34.24 -13.64 -14.02
C SER A 245 -33.93 -14.79 -14.98
N VAL A 246 -33.34 -15.86 -14.43
CA VAL A 246 -33.08 -17.13 -15.12
C VAL A 246 -33.44 -18.32 -14.22
N PRO A 247 -33.76 -19.50 -14.77
CA PRO A 247 -34.10 -20.67 -13.96
C PRO A 247 -32.98 -21.05 -12.97
N ASN A 248 -33.38 -21.43 -11.75
CA ASN A 248 -32.51 -22.00 -10.71
C ASN A 248 -31.35 -21.11 -10.22
N THR A 249 -31.32 -19.82 -10.58
CA THR A 249 -30.27 -18.89 -10.14
C THR A 249 -30.86 -17.55 -9.74
N SER A 250 -30.42 -17.01 -8.60
CA SER A 250 -30.64 -15.62 -8.20
C SER A 250 -29.32 -14.87 -8.21
N LEU A 251 -29.28 -13.67 -8.79
CA LEU A 251 -28.09 -12.81 -8.76
C LEU A 251 -28.07 -11.85 -7.55
N THR A 252 -29.08 -11.91 -6.67
CA THR A 252 -29.11 -11.12 -5.44
C THR A 252 -28.04 -11.61 -4.46
N THR A 253 -27.15 -10.72 -4.02
CA THR A 253 -26.04 -11.03 -3.11
C THR A 253 -26.42 -10.93 -1.63
N ALA A 254 -25.64 -11.60 -0.76
CA ALA A 254 -25.83 -11.52 0.69
C ALA A 254 -25.38 -10.17 1.28
N SER A 255 -24.31 -9.58 0.74
CA SER A 255 -23.81 -8.25 1.12
C SER A 255 -24.42 -7.15 0.25
N ASP A 256 -24.82 -6.03 0.87
CA ASP A 256 -25.31 -4.85 0.17
C ASP A 256 -24.14 -3.99 -0.30
N ILE A 257 -23.75 -4.15 -1.57
CA ILE A 257 -22.65 -3.41 -2.19
C ILE A 257 -22.85 -1.89 -2.14
N THR A 258 -24.08 -1.39 -1.99
CA THR A 258 -24.34 0.06 -1.87
C THR A 258 -23.71 0.68 -0.61
N MET A 259 -23.39 -0.12 0.41
CA MET A 259 -22.65 0.33 1.60
C MET A 259 -21.21 0.75 1.30
N LEU A 260 -20.64 0.29 0.18
CA LEU A 260 -19.27 0.57 -0.23
C LEU A 260 -18.98 2.07 -0.36
N TYR A 261 -19.94 2.84 -0.89
CA TYR A 261 -19.83 4.29 -0.97
C TYR A 261 -19.59 4.92 0.41
N GLN A 262 -20.39 4.54 1.41
CA GLN A 262 -20.27 5.11 2.75
C GLN A 262 -18.93 4.72 3.41
N HIS A 263 -18.48 3.48 3.23
CA HIS A 263 -17.20 3.03 3.75
C HIS A 263 -16.01 3.79 3.12
N LEU A 264 -15.99 3.92 1.79
CA LEU A 264 -14.96 4.69 1.08
C LEU A 264 -14.99 6.17 1.47
N GLN A 265 -16.17 6.78 1.57
CA GLN A 265 -16.32 8.17 1.98
C GLN A 265 -15.74 8.40 3.38
N ASN A 266 -15.97 7.48 4.32
CA ASN A 266 -15.41 7.55 5.66
C ASN A 266 -13.87 7.48 5.63
N ILE A 267 -13.29 6.56 4.84
CA ILE A 267 -11.85 6.43 4.67
C ILE A 267 -11.24 7.72 4.09
N VAL A 268 -11.80 8.24 3.00
CA VAL A 268 -11.33 9.47 2.35
C VAL A 268 -11.38 10.66 3.31
N THR A 269 -12.49 10.81 4.04
CA THR A 269 -12.68 11.91 4.98
C THR A 269 -11.68 11.84 6.13
N GLU A 270 -11.52 10.67 6.75
CA GLU A 270 -10.62 10.50 7.88
C GLU A 270 -9.15 10.68 7.45
N GLN A 271 -8.75 10.14 6.29
CA GLN A 271 -7.39 10.29 5.79
C GLN A 271 -7.06 11.74 5.43
N ARG A 272 -8.02 12.48 4.83
CA ARG A 272 -7.87 13.91 4.57
C ARG A 272 -7.74 14.71 5.87
N LYS A 273 -8.51 14.36 6.90
CA LYS A 273 -8.42 14.99 8.23
C LYS A 273 -7.05 14.75 8.88
N ILE A 274 -6.58 13.49 8.92
CA ILE A 274 -5.25 13.14 9.44
C ILE A 274 -4.16 13.90 8.69
N ASN A 275 -4.22 13.94 7.37
CA ASN A 275 -3.22 14.66 6.57
C ASN A 275 -3.24 16.18 6.85
N LYS A 276 -4.42 16.78 7.02
CA LYS A 276 -4.56 18.18 7.40
C LYS A 276 -3.91 18.45 8.76
N GLU A 277 -4.19 17.63 9.76
CA GLU A 277 -3.59 17.75 11.11
C GLU A 277 -2.06 17.61 11.06
N LYS A 278 -1.53 16.66 10.27
CA LYS A 278 -0.08 16.51 10.06
C LYS A 278 0.55 17.76 9.43
N MET A 279 -0.10 18.34 8.43
CA MET A 279 0.40 19.56 7.77
C MET A 279 0.36 20.78 8.69
N GLU A 280 -0.69 20.93 9.48
CA GLU A 280 -0.79 21.99 10.50
C GLU A 280 0.30 21.84 11.57
N LYS A 281 0.54 20.60 12.03
CA LYS A 281 1.62 20.29 12.98
C LYS A 281 3.00 20.57 12.36
N LEU A 282 3.24 20.18 11.11
CA LEU A 282 4.49 20.48 10.40
C LEU A 282 4.74 21.99 10.32
N GLU A 283 3.71 22.77 9.99
CA GLU A 283 3.83 24.22 9.90
C GLU A 283 4.11 24.86 11.27
N ALA A 284 3.50 24.33 12.33
CA ALA A 284 3.82 24.75 13.70
C ALA A 284 5.28 24.42 14.07
N MET A 285 5.77 23.22 13.70
CA MET A 285 7.17 22.83 13.91
C MET A 285 8.14 23.72 13.14
N LYS A 286 7.87 24.04 11.87
CA LYS A 286 8.66 24.97 11.05
C LYS A 286 8.80 26.33 11.73
N LYS A 287 7.68 26.91 12.18
CA LYS A 287 7.68 28.20 12.88
C LYS A 287 8.48 28.15 14.17
N PHE A 288 8.32 27.08 14.96
CA PHE A 288 9.09 26.86 16.18
C PHE A 288 10.59 26.80 15.91
N PHE A 289 11.03 25.92 15.01
CA PHE A 289 12.45 25.71 14.74
C PHE A 289 13.11 26.93 14.12
N ASN A 290 12.45 27.63 13.19
CA ASN A 290 12.97 28.88 12.64
C ASN A 290 13.17 29.96 13.73
N ALA A 291 12.20 30.10 14.65
CA ALA A 291 12.32 31.06 15.75
C ALA A 291 13.43 30.68 16.74
N MET A 292 13.63 29.38 16.98
CA MET A 292 14.72 28.85 17.79
C MET A 292 16.08 29.03 17.12
N ASP A 293 16.20 28.78 15.81
CA ASP A 293 17.43 29.00 15.02
C ASP A 293 17.87 30.46 15.13
N ASP A 294 16.95 31.41 14.93
CA ASP A 294 17.24 32.84 15.09
C ASP A 294 17.78 33.17 16.49
N ALA A 295 17.17 32.57 17.52
CA ALA A 295 17.56 32.80 18.91
C ALA A 295 18.95 32.22 19.19
N ILE A 296 19.21 31.01 18.70
CA ILE A 296 20.50 30.33 18.76
C ILE A 296 21.57 31.15 18.04
N GLN A 297 21.31 31.60 16.81
CA GLN A 297 22.25 32.42 16.04
C GLN A 297 22.57 33.73 16.77
N LYS A 298 21.55 34.38 17.35
CA LYS A 298 21.75 35.61 18.13
C LYS A 298 22.55 35.36 19.42
N TYR A 299 22.36 34.21 20.05
CA TYR A 299 23.17 33.81 21.21
C TYR A 299 24.62 33.56 20.80
N ASP A 300 24.86 32.78 19.76
CA ASP A 300 26.19 32.44 19.26
C ASP A 300 26.99 33.68 18.86
N THR A 301 26.37 34.60 18.12
CA THR A 301 27.00 35.87 17.73
C THR A 301 27.28 36.81 18.90
N SER A 302 26.64 36.60 20.05
CA SER A 302 26.89 37.35 21.29
C SER A 302 27.96 36.74 22.19
N LYS A 303 28.47 35.54 21.86
CA LYS A 303 29.53 34.90 22.64
C LYS A 303 30.81 35.73 22.56
N THR A 304 31.41 36.00 23.70
CA THR A 304 32.64 36.78 23.82
C THR A 304 33.36 36.30 25.07
N ASP A 305 34.68 36.15 24.97
CA ASP A 305 35.52 35.76 26.11
C ASP A 305 35.66 36.92 27.10
N MET A 306 34.74 36.98 28.06
CA MET A 306 34.74 38.00 29.11
C MET A 306 35.99 37.93 29.98
N HIS A 307 36.59 36.74 30.13
CA HIS A 307 37.82 36.59 30.91
C HIS A 307 38.99 37.25 30.19
N GLN A 308 39.16 37.00 28.90
CA GLN A 308 40.19 37.66 28.08
C GLN A 308 40.02 39.19 28.05
N LEU A 309 38.78 39.68 27.92
CA LEU A 309 38.50 41.13 27.98
C LEU A 309 38.86 41.72 29.35
N LEU A 310 38.58 41.00 30.44
CA LEU A 310 38.96 41.42 31.79
C LEU A 310 40.48 41.52 31.94
N GLN A 311 41.24 40.56 31.39
CA GLN A 311 42.71 40.63 31.40
C GLN A 311 43.25 41.82 30.60
N THR A 312 42.59 42.16 29.48
CA THR A 312 42.96 43.32 28.65
C THR A 312 42.76 44.63 29.42
N ALA A 313 41.66 44.76 30.17
CA ALA A 313 41.41 45.91 31.04
C ALA A 313 42.46 46.03 32.17
N ARG A 314 42.87 44.90 32.77
CA ARG A 314 43.92 44.89 33.81
C ARG A 314 45.28 45.35 33.33
N LYS A 315 45.64 45.04 32.08
CA LYS A 315 46.91 45.45 31.47
C LYS A 315 46.94 46.92 31.07
N GLY A 316 45.80 47.61 31.09
CA GLY A 316 45.66 48.98 30.62
C GLY A 316 45.41 49.11 29.11
N ASP A 317 45.33 47.99 28.39
CA ASP A 317 45.06 47.94 26.94
C ASP A 317 43.58 48.23 26.60
N MET A 318 42.70 48.24 27.60
CA MET A 318 41.28 48.58 27.51
C MET A 318 40.86 49.43 28.71
N LEU A 319 40.03 50.44 28.49
CA LEU A 319 39.43 51.19 29.60
C LEU A 319 38.40 50.32 30.35
N TRP A 320 38.40 50.38 31.68
CA TRP A 320 37.40 49.68 32.51
C TRP A 320 35.95 49.99 32.10
N MET A 321 35.67 51.23 31.71
CA MET A 321 34.35 51.64 31.21
C MET A 321 33.94 50.88 29.95
N ASP A 322 34.88 50.61 29.03
CA ASP A 322 34.58 49.85 27.81
C ASP A 322 34.37 48.36 28.14
N TYR A 323 35.14 47.80 29.08
CA TYR A 323 34.89 46.45 29.59
C TYR A 323 33.48 46.31 30.19
N PHE A 324 33.08 47.21 31.09
CA PHE A 324 31.76 47.17 31.70
C PHE A 324 30.64 47.35 30.66
N ARG A 325 30.83 48.24 29.67
CA ARG A 325 29.88 48.43 28.57
C ARG A 325 29.71 47.14 27.76
N GLN A 326 30.81 46.48 27.39
CA GLN A 326 30.75 45.23 26.65
C GLN A 326 30.06 44.11 27.44
N LEU A 327 30.36 44.00 28.72
CA LEU A 327 29.72 43.02 29.60
C LEU A 327 28.21 43.26 29.70
N ASP A 328 27.78 44.51 29.85
CA ASP A 328 26.35 44.85 29.90
C ASP A 328 25.64 44.59 28.58
N ASN A 329 26.31 44.88 27.46
CA ASN A 329 25.78 44.59 26.13
C ASN A 329 25.56 43.08 25.92
N VAL A 330 26.54 42.25 26.32
CA VAL A 330 26.45 40.78 26.22
C VAL A 330 25.34 40.26 27.13
N LYS A 331 25.29 40.72 28.40
CA LYS A 331 24.21 40.34 29.34
C LYS A 331 22.83 40.71 28.80
N SER A 332 22.67 41.94 28.34
CA SER A 332 21.42 42.47 27.77
C SER A 332 20.99 41.67 26.53
N THR A 333 21.94 41.33 25.66
CA THR A 333 21.68 40.49 24.48
C THR A 333 21.18 39.11 24.89
N ARG A 334 21.87 38.45 25.83
CA ARG A 334 21.46 37.12 26.35
C ARG A 334 20.09 37.16 27.00
N GLN A 335 19.77 38.21 27.77
CA GLN A 335 18.45 38.41 28.34
C GLN A 335 17.38 38.59 27.25
N GLY A 336 17.68 39.36 26.21
CA GLY A 336 16.81 39.53 25.06
C GLY A 336 16.54 38.21 24.32
N VAL A 337 17.58 37.38 24.14
CA VAL A 337 17.42 36.03 23.57
C VAL A 337 16.54 35.16 24.46
N LYS A 338 16.80 35.12 25.78
CA LYS A 338 15.98 34.36 26.74
C LYS A 338 14.51 34.76 26.66
N ASN A 339 14.23 36.06 26.68
CA ASN A 339 12.86 36.57 26.57
C ASN A 339 12.21 36.17 25.25
N LYS A 340 12.94 36.24 24.12
CA LYS A 340 12.46 35.76 22.82
C LYS A 340 12.11 34.27 22.91
N VAL A 341 13.02 33.43 23.39
CA VAL A 341 12.79 31.97 23.52
C VAL A 341 11.59 31.67 24.42
N SER A 342 11.44 32.37 25.55
CA SER A 342 10.28 32.21 26.43
C SER A 342 8.94 32.55 25.77
N SER A 343 8.94 33.44 24.76
CA SER A 343 7.75 33.80 24.00
C SER A 343 7.45 32.87 22.80
N ILE A 344 8.38 31.98 22.45
CA ILE A 344 8.16 31.02 21.35
C ILE A 344 7.08 30.02 21.78
N SER A 345 6.03 29.93 20.98
CA SER A 345 5.02 28.86 21.09
C SER A 345 5.70 27.52 20.85
N ALA A 346 5.61 26.60 21.80
CA ALA A 346 6.20 25.26 21.72
C ALA A 346 5.12 24.25 21.36
N PRO A 347 5.11 23.72 20.12
CA PRO A 347 4.26 22.60 19.75
C PRO A 347 4.60 21.35 20.57
N ALA A 348 3.63 20.44 20.69
CA ALA A 348 3.79 19.19 21.43
C ALA A 348 5.03 18.41 20.98
N GLY A 349 5.92 18.09 21.94
CA GLY A 349 7.19 17.40 21.70
C GLY A 349 8.42 18.31 21.66
N THR A 350 8.25 19.64 21.73
CA THR A 350 9.36 20.61 21.68
C THR A 350 9.57 21.39 22.99
N GLU A 351 8.75 21.14 24.00
CA GLU A 351 8.74 21.88 25.26
C GLU A 351 10.08 21.77 26.00
N ALA A 352 10.68 20.57 25.98
CA ALA A 352 11.97 20.31 26.59
C ALA A 352 13.09 21.12 25.94
N LEU A 353 13.12 21.21 24.60
CA LEU A 353 14.14 22.00 23.88
C LEU A 353 14.06 23.48 24.26
N ARG A 354 12.84 24.04 24.32
CA ARG A 354 12.64 25.43 24.72
C ARG A 354 13.11 25.65 26.17
N SER A 355 12.75 24.76 27.08
CA SER A 355 13.13 24.87 28.51
C SER A 355 14.65 24.78 28.69
N GLU A 356 15.30 23.78 28.07
CA GLU A 356 16.74 23.56 28.20
C GLU A 356 17.54 24.77 27.70
N LEU A 357 17.13 25.39 26.58
CA LEU A 357 17.79 26.62 26.11
C LEU A 357 17.57 27.81 27.05
N ILE A 358 16.38 27.95 27.67
CA ILE A 358 16.11 29.00 28.66
C ILE A 358 17.01 28.83 29.89
N ASP A 359 17.22 27.59 30.35
CA ASP A 359 18.06 27.29 31.50
C ASP A 359 19.53 27.62 31.20
N ILE A 360 20.03 27.21 30.03
CA ILE A 360 21.39 27.56 29.58
C ILE A 360 21.58 29.08 29.49
N LEU A 361 20.61 29.80 28.92
CA LEU A 361 20.66 31.26 28.84
C LEU A 361 20.63 31.91 30.22
N SER A 362 19.88 31.35 31.17
CA SER A 362 19.84 31.83 32.56
C SER A 362 21.20 31.72 33.24
N GLU A 363 21.86 30.57 33.07
CA GLU A 363 23.22 30.35 33.58
C GLU A 363 24.24 31.26 32.90
N SER A 364 24.10 31.46 31.59
CA SER A 364 24.92 32.37 30.78
C SER A 364 24.78 33.83 31.22
N ILE A 365 23.59 34.26 31.65
CA ILE A 365 23.35 35.60 32.23
C ILE A 365 23.98 35.69 33.63
N ARG A 366 23.82 34.65 34.45
CA ARG A 366 24.43 34.57 35.80
C ARG A 366 25.96 34.66 35.73
N TYR A 367 26.58 34.04 34.73
CA TYR A 367 28.01 34.18 34.45
C TYR A 367 28.41 35.65 34.21
N CYS A 368 27.68 36.38 33.35
CA CYS A 368 27.94 37.81 33.13
C CYS A 368 27.84 38.62 34.43
N GLU A 369 26.87 38.30 35.29
CA GLU A 369 26.71 38.97 36.58
C GLU A 369 27.90 38.72 37.51
N GLN A 370 28.39 37.48 37.61
CA GLN A 370 29.59 37.17 38.40
C GLN A 370 30.82 37.91 37.85
N MET A 371 31.00 37.93 36.53
CA MET A 371 32.09 38.69 35.89
C MET A 371 31.99 40.21 36.17
N ARG A 372 30.77 40.76 36.21
CA ARG A 372 30.53 42.17 36.57
C ARG A 372 30.92 42.45 38.02
N ILE A 373 30.51 41.58 38.94
CA ILE A 373 30.81 41.71 40.38
C ILE A 373 32.32 41.63 40.60
N ALA A 374 32.99 40.64 39.99
CA ALA A 374 34.45 40.49 40.08
C ALA A 374 35.18 41.74 39.59
N ALA A 375 34.81 42.26 38.41
CA ALA A 375 35.41 43.46 37.84
C ALA A 375 35.18 44.72 38.70
N ASN A 376 33.97 44.92 39.24
CA ASN A 376 33.68 46.04 40.14
C ASN A 376 34.51 45.97 41.44
N LEU A 377 34.71 44.78 41.99
CA LEU A 377 35.57 44.60 43.16
C LEU A 377 37.03 44.95 42.85
N GLN A 378 37.53 44.59 41.66
CA GLN A 378 38.91 44.95 41.25
C GLN A 378 39.08 46.42 40.98
N PHE A 379 38.12 47.05 40.29
CA PHE A 379 38.14 48.49 40.05
C PHE A 379 38.17 49.31 41.35
N ARG A 380 37.67 48.74 42.46
CA ARG A 380 37.66 49.35 43.80
C ARG A 380 38.76 48.80 44.72
N ASP A 381 39.79 48.16 44.18
CA ASP A 381 40.95 47.61 44.89
C ASP A 381 40.66 46.46 45.90
N TYR A 382 39.51 45.79 45.80
CA TYR A 382 39.15 44.61 46.62
C TYR A 382 39.60 43.29 45.97
N TYR A 383 40.90 43.13 45.71
CA TYR A 383 41.46 42.02 44.91
C TYR A 383 41.14 40.61 45.41
N VAL A 384 41.21 40.36 46.72
CA VAL A 384 40.93 39.01 47.30
C VAL A 384 39.47 38.61 47.08
N SER A 385 38.54 39.54 47.32
CA SER A 385 37.11 39.28 47.09
C SER A 385 36.81 39.13 45.62
N ALA A 386 37.45 39.92 44.76
CA ALA A 386 37.32 39.78 43.32
C ALA A 386 37.79 38.41 42.82
N GLY A 387 38.97 37.94 43.24
CA GLY A 387 39.51 36.65 42.83
C GLY A 387 38.60 35.48 43.18
N ARG A 388 37.93 35.53 44.34
CA ARG A 388 36.93 34.51 44.73
C ARG A 388 35.71 34.48 43.80
N VAL A 389 35.22 35.64 43.38
CA VAL A 389 34.06 35.74 42.48
C VAL A 389 34.45 35.35 41.04
N GLU A 390 35.63 35.79 40.60
CA GLU A 390 36.17 35.43 39.30
C GLU A 390 36.39 33.91 39.16
N GLN A 391 36.90 33.26 40.21
CA GLN A 391 37.05 31.81 40.22
C GLN A 391 35.70 31.09 40.07
N LYS A 392 34.65 31.55 40.76
CA LYS A 392 33.28 31.03 40.56
C LYS A 392 32.80 31.21 39.13
N ALA A 393 33.00 32.40 38.54
CA ALA A 393 32.62 32.66 37.16
C ALA A 393 33.39 31.74 36.18
N LYS A 394 34.69 31.52 36.44
CA LYS A 394 35.56 30.64 35.64
C LYS A 394 35.13 29.17 35.70
N GLU A 395 34.61 28.72 36.83
CA GLU A 395 34.06 27.36 36.97
C GLU A 395 32.73 27.18 36.24
N MET A 396 31.94 28.25 36.09
CA MET A 396 30.65 28.23 35.40
C MET A 396 30.79 28.10 33.88
N ASP A 397 31.71 28.83 33.26
CA ASP A 397 31.78 28.92 31.79
C ASP A 397 31.93 27.56 31.10
N PRO A 398 32.85 26.65 31.50
CA PRO A 398 32.95 25.33 30.89
C PRO A 398 31.68 24.49 31.04
N GLN A 399 30.98 24.62 32.17
CA GLN A 399 29.71 23.91 32.40
C GLN A 399 28.63 24.42 31.45
N ILE A 400 28.55 25.74 31.26
CA ILE A 400 27.59 26.37 30.35
C ILE A 400 27.87 25.95 28.90
N GLN A 401 29.14 25.95 28.47
CA GLN A 401 29.50 25.49 27.12
C GLN A 401 29.14 24.01 26.92
N ALA A 402 29.48 23.14 27.89
CA ALA A 402 29.16 21.72 27.80
C ALA A 402 27.64 21.45 27.74
N SER A 403 26.84 22.16 28.55
CA SER A 403 25.38 22.10 28.49
C SER A 403 24.85 22.58 27.14
N TYR A 404 25.41 23.67 26.62
CA TYR A 404 25.03 24.21 25.32
C TYR A 404 25.35 23.25 24.16
N ASP A 405 26.54 22.65 24.15
CA ASP A 405 26.93 21.70 23.12
C ASP A 405 26.05 20.43 23.13
N ASN A 406 25.72 19.93 24.32
CA ASN A 406 24.79 18.81 24.48
C ASN A 406 23.39 19.18 23.94
N PHE A 407 22.87 20.35 24.35
CA PHE A 407 21.61 20.87 23.84
C PHE A 407 21.63 20.97 22.30
N MET A 408 22.69 21.49 21.70
CA MET A 408 22.78 21.62 20.25
C MET A 408 22.77 20.26 19.52
N GLY A 409 23.35 19.22 20.12
CA GLY A 409 23.25 17.85 19.62
C GLY A 409 21.81 17.35 19.60
N LYS A 410 21.10 17.45 20.72
CA LYS A 410 19.68 17.07 20.83
C LYS A 410 18.79 17.88 19.90
N TYR A 411 19.00 19.20 19.86
CA TYR A 411 18.22 20.13 19.06
C TYR A 411 18.27 19.78 17.57
N LYS A 412 19.46 19.48 17.04
CA LYS A 412 19.63 19.07 15.63
C LYS A 412 18.92 17.76 15.32
N ALA A 413 19.09 16.75 16.16
CA ALA A 413 18.46 15.45 15.98
C ALA A 413 16.92 15.56 16.02
N GLU A 414 16.40 16.30 17.00
CA GLU A 414 14.95 16.46 17.16
C GLU A 414 14.34 17.34 16.07
N LYS A 415 15.06 18.35 15.60
CA LYS A 415 14.67 19.15 14.42
C LYS A 415 14.55 18.29 13.18
N GLU A 416 15.53 17.44 12.91
CA GLU A 416 15.47 16.53 11.77
C GLU A 416 14.27 15.56 11.89
N ARG A 417 14.08 14.98 13.08
CA ARG A 417 13.00 14.03 13.36
C ARG A 417 11.61 14.65 13.19
N LEU A 418 11.37 15.82 13.79
CA LEU A 418 10.05 16.47 13.83
C LEU A 418 9.70 17.27 12.57
N MET A 419 10.67 17.51 11.68
CA MET A 419 10.44 18.17 10.40
C MET A 419 10.11 17.19 9.26
N ASP A 420 10.21 15.88 9.52
CA ASP A 420 9.75 14.83 8.61
C ASP A 420 8.26 14.54 8.84
N VAL A 421 7.44 14.75 7.82
CA VAL A 421 5.98 14.50 7.83
C VAL A 421 5.64 13.06 8.17
N LYS A 422 6.52 12.10 7.86
CA LYS A 422 6.31 10.68 8.19
C LYS A 422 6.33 10.42 9.69
N ASN A 423 7.02 11.27 10.46
CA ASN A 423 7.15 11.17 11.91
C ASN A 423 6.08 11.97 12.68
N LEU A 424 5.18 12.66 11.97
CA LEU A 424 4.11 13.49 12.53
C LEU A 424 2.80 12.74 12.62
#